data_AF-A0AAW0M8F9-F1
#
_entry.id   AF-A0AAW0M8F9-F1
#
_cell.length_a   1.000
_cell.length_b   1.000
_cell.length_c   1.000
_cell.angle_alpha   90.00
_cell.angle_beta   90.00
_cell.angle_gamma   90.00
#
_symmetry.space_group_name_H-M   'P 1'
#
loop_
_entity.id
_entity.type
_entity.pdbx_description
1 polymer ?
#
loop_
_entity_poly.entity_id
_entity_poly.type
_entity_poly.pdbx_seq_one_letter_code
_entity_poly.pdbx_strand_id
1 'polypeptide(L)'
;HGHSSPLYPISDVFYTPNNSSFLSVLHSYIRNRRFSTSLTPKPFAIVSAKHESHIQSTLICARQRGFQARIQSGGHDFMRIRNIDIAKRTAWVQAGATIGELYYRLAEKSNVHAFPAGVCVDLGNGGHFSGGG
;
A
#
# COMPACT_ATOMS: atom_id res chain seq x y z
N HIS A 1 0.58 10.16 20.28
CA HIS A 1 -0.31 9.05 19.86
C HIS A 1 -1.75 9.50 19.56
N GLY A 2 -2.03 10.80 19.30
CA GLY A 2 -3.41 11.32 19.21
C GLY A 2 -3.85 11.89 17.86
N HIS A 3 -3.23 11.48 16.75
CA HIS A 3 -3.56 12.04 15.42
C HIS A 3 -4.34 11.10 14.50
N SER A 4 -4.66 9.87 14.94
CA SER A 4 -5.48 8.92 14.18
C SER A 4 -6.94 8.97 14.65
N SER A 5 -7.88 8.55 13.79
CA SER A 5 -9.29 8.43 14.16
C SER A 5 -9.46 7.47 15.34
N PRO A 6 -10.34 7.76 16.33
CA PRO A 6 -10.62 6.85 17.43
C PRO A 6 -11.21 5.51 16.98
N LEU A 7 -11.90 5.50 15.84
CA LEU A 7 -12.48 4.29 15.23
C LEU A 7 -11.44 3.43 14.49
N TYR A 8 -10.26 4.00 14.21
CA TYR A 8 -9.17 3.33 13.50
C TYR A 8 -7.86 3.60 14.26
N PRO A 9 -7.61 2.83 15.34
CA PRO A 9 -6.43 3.05 16.18
C PRO A 9 -5.14 2.67 15.44
N ILE A 10 -4.13 3.54 15.53
CA ILE A 10 -2.84 3.33 14.86
C ILE A 10 -2.05 2.14 15.43
N SER A 11 -2.32 1.71 16.67
CA SER A 11 -1.66 0.58 17.33
C SER A 11 -1.76 -0.71 16.52
N ASP A 12 -2.90 -0.93 15.87
CA ASP A 12 -3.22 -2.19 15.19
C ASP A 12 -2.48 -2.34 13.86
N VAL A 13 -1.91 -1.23 13.37
CA VAL A 13 -1.20 -1.14 12.11
C VAL A 13 0.26 -0.71 12.28
N PHE A 14 0.74 -0.57 13.52
CA PHE A 14 2.09 -0.12 13.85
C PHE A 14 2.94 -1.29 14.36
N TYR A 15 4.03 -1.58 13.65
CA TYR A 15 4.93 -2.70 13.97
C TYR A 15 6.35 -2.19 14.19
N THR A 16 6.95 -2.66 15.27
CA THR A 16 8.35 -2.44 15.64
C THR A 16 9.10 -3.77 15.65
N PRO A 17 10.45 -3.79 15.63
CA PRO A 17 11.22 -5.02 15.74
C PRO A 17 10.88 -5.89 16.96
N ASN A 18 10.24 -5.33 17.99
CA ASN A 18 9.80 -6.06 19.19
C ASN A 18 8.51 -6.86 18.96
N ASN A 19 7.75 -6.60 17.88
CA ASN A 19 6.54 -7.35 17.56
C ASN A 19 6.90 -8.64 16.80
N SER A 20 6.34 -9.77 17.22
CA SER A 20 6.54 -11.08 16.55
C SER A 20 6.16 -11.06 15.07
N SER A 21 5.13 -10.29 14.70
CA SER A 21 4.66 -10.13 13.32
C SER A 21 5.57 -9.26 12.45
N PHE A 22 6.55 -8.53 13.01
CA PHE A 22 7.33 -7.52 12.27
C PHE A 22 8.03 -8.09 11.03
N LEU A 23 8.71 -9.23 11.17
CA LEU A 23 9.42 -9.86 10.05
C LEU A 23 8.46 -10.39 8.98
N SER A 24 7.33 -10.97 9.40
CA SER A 24 6.30 -11.45 8.47
C SER A 24 5.72 -10.29 7.64
N VAL A 25 5.36 -9.19 8.32
CA VAL A 25 4.88 -7.97 7.66
C VAL A 25 5.96 -7.45 6.72
N LEU A 26 7.21 -7.27 7.18
CA LEU A 26 8.30 -6.78 6.35
C LEU A 26 8.51 -7.62 5.08
N HIS A 27 8.56 -8.95 5.21
CA HIS A 27 8.79 -9.85 4.08
C HIS A 27 7.62 -9.87 3.08
N SER A 28 6.39 -9.63 3.53
CA SER A 28 5.23 -9.55 2.63
C SER A 28 5.30 -8.39 1.63
N TYR A 29 6.08 -7.35 1.94
CA TYR A 29 6.25 -6.16 1.08
C TYR A 29 7.60 -6.11 0.36
N ILE A 30 8.57 -6.96 0.70
CA ILE A 30 9.87 -7.03 0.01
C ILE A 30 9.74 -7.87 -1.26
N ARG A 31 9.67 -7.22 -2.41
CA ARG A 31 9.69 -7.89 -3.73
C ARG A 31 11.10 -8.25 -4.19
N ASN A 32 12.13 -7.53 -3.76
CA ASN A 32 13.52 -7.76 -4.15
C ASN A 32 14.32 -8.43 -3.04
N ARG A 33 14.74 -9.70 -3.26
CA ARG A 33 15.49 -10.51 -2.29
C ARG A 33 16.80 -9.88 -1.82
N ARG A 34 17.38 -8.92 -2.56
CA ARG A 34 18.55 -8.15 -2.13
C ARG A 34 18.32 -7.41 -0.81
N PHE A 35 17.07 -7.03 -0.51
CA PHE A 35 16.70 -6.34 0.73
C PHE A 35 16.30 -7.27 1.89
N SER A 36 16.39 -8.58 1.68
CA SER A 36 16.00 -9.61 2.67
C SER A 36 17.18 -10.13 3.51
N THR A 37 18.40 -9.61 3.33
CA THR A 37 19.60 -10.12 4.03
C THR A 37 19.73 -9.50 5.42
N SER A 38 20.54 -10.10 6.30
CA SER A 38 20.78 -9.56 7.66
C SER A 38 21.56 -8.24 7.66
N LEU A 39 22.27 -7.95 6.56
CA LEU A 39 23.12 -6.79 6.39
C LEU A 39 22.36 -5.55 5.90
N THR A 40 21.12 -5.70 5.41
CA THR A 40 20.32 -4.55 4.99
C THR A 40 19.69 -3.86 6.21
N PRO A 41 19.88 -2.53 6.37
CA PRO A 41 19.27 -1.77 7.45
C PRO A 41 17.75 -1.95 7.46
N LYS A 42 17.22 -2.46 8.57
CA LYS A 42 15.77 -2.63 8.76
C LYS A 42 15.13 -1.31 9.18
N PRO A 43 13.87 -1.06 8.79
CA PRO A 43 13.18 0.15 9.22
C PRO A 43 12.99 0.13 10.75
N PHE A 44 12.99 1.33 11.35
CA PHE A 44 12.70 1.49 12.78
C PHE A 44 11.28 1.00 13.14
N ALA A 45 10.32 1.28 12.27
CA ALA A 45 8.95 0.81 12.39
C ALA A 45 8.30 0.66 11.01
N ILE A 46 7.24 -0.13 10.93
CA ILE A 46 6.40 -0.33 9.74
C ILE A 46 4.99 0.10 10.10
N VAL A 47 4.33 0.85 9.21
CA VAL A 47 2.92 1.22 9.34
C VAL A 47 2.12 0.68 8.15
N SER A 48 1.26 -0.31 8.38
CA SER A 48 0.37 -0.87 7.34
C SER A 48 -0.98 -0.12 7.33
N ALA A 49 -0.96 1.11 6.84
CA ALA A 49 -2.11 2.00 6.89
C ALA A 49 -3.37 1.40 6.22
N LYS A 50 -4.39 1.08 7.02
CA LYS A 50 -5.73 0.67 6.56
C LYS A 50 -6.74 1.81 6.38
N HIS A 51 -6.45 2.98 6.95
CA HIS A 51 -7.30 4.18 6.90
C HIS A 51 -6.44 5.42 6.64
N GLU A 52 -7.00 6.43 5.98
CA GLU A 52 -6.27 7.66 5.60
C GLU A 52 -5.72 8.41 6.82
N SER A 53 -6.40 8.35 7.97
CA SER A 53 -5.92 8.94 9.21
C SER A 53 -4.61 8.32 9.70
N HIS A 54 -4.31 7.05 9.35
CA HIS A 54 -3.03 6.44 9.68
C HIS A 54 -1.89 7.09 8.89
N ILE A 55 -2.14 7.49 7.63
CA ILE A 55 -1.14 8.15 6.78
C ILE A 55 -0.83 9.53 7.34
N GLN A 56 -1.87 10.34 7.59
CA GLN A 56 -1.73 11.69 8.14
C GLN A 56 -0.98 11.67 9.48
N SER A 57 -1.42 10.83 10.42
CA SER A 57 -0.78 10.71 11.74
C SER A 57 0.66 10.23 11.65
N THR A 58 0.98 9.29 10.76
CA THR A 58 2.35 8.80 10.55
C THR A 58 3.26 9.91 10.02
N LEU A 59 2.81 10.67 9.02
CA LEU A 59 3.61 11.76 8.44
C LEU A 59 3.84 12.90 9.43
N ILE A 60 2.81 13.27 10.20
CA ILE A 60 2.93 14.28 11.27
C ILE A 60 3.95 13.82 12.32
N CYS A 61 3.82 12.58 12.81
CA CYS A 61 4.72 12.02 13.81
C CYS A 61 6.16 11.89 13.28
N ALA A 62 6.33 11.46 12.03
CA ALA A 62 7.64 11.31 11.41
C ALA A 62 8.35 12.66 11.30
N ARG A 63 7.64 13.71 10.87
CA ARG A 63 8.18 15.07 10.81
C ARG A 63 8.58 15.60 12.19
N GLN A 64 7.73 15.44 13.19
CA GLN A 64 7.99 15.91 14.55
C GLN A 64 9.21 15.23 15.20
N ARG A 65 9.46 13.96 14.87
CA ARG A 65 10.55 13.16 15.44
C ARG A 65 11.77 13.03 14.55
N GLY A 66 11.80 13.72 13.40
CA GLY A 66 12.91 13.67 12.46
C GLY A 66 13.10 12.32 11.76
N PHE A 67 12.06 11.49 11.66
CA PHE A 67 12.13 10.22 10.96
C PHE A 67 11.93 10.40 9.44
N GLN A 68 12.74 9.70 8.65
CA GLN A 68 12.51 9.58 7.22
C GLN A 68 11.43 8.52 6.95
N ALA A 69 10.29 8.95 6.41
CA ALA A 69 9.26 8.05 5.92
C ALA A 69 9.60 7.57 4.50
N ARG A 70 9.39 6.28 4.23
CA ARG A 70 9.42 5.69 2.89
C ARG A 70 8.08 5.03 2.62
N ILE A 71 7.46 5.39 1.50
CA ILE A 71 6.14 4.88 1.11
C ILE A 71 6.35 3.76 0.11
N GLN A 72 5.71 2.61 0.35
CA GLN A 72 5.68 1.48 -0.59
C GLN A 72 4.24 1.15 -0.94
N SER A 73 3.98 1.04 -2.25
CA SER A 73 2.71 0.60 -2.82
C SER A 73 2.78 -0.86 -3.25
N GLY A 74 1.66 -1.59 -3.14
CA GLY A 74 1.53 -3.00 -3.52
C GLY A 74 1.56 -3.94 -2.32
N GLY A 75 0.70 -4.96 -2.34
CA GLY A 75 0.53 -5.93 -1.25
C GLY A 75 -0.60 -6.92 -1.58
N HIS A 76 -0.73 -7.99 -0.79
CA HIS A 76 -1.66 -9.10 -1.04
C HIS A 76 -3.09 -8.89 -0.50
N ASP A 77 -3.43 -7.68 -0.06
CA ASP A 77 -4.78 -7.37 0.43
C ASP A 77 -5.73 -7.20 -0.76
N PHE A 78 -6.43 -8.28 -1.11
CA PHE A 78 -7.51 -8.23 -2.09
C PHE A 78 -8.58 -7.22 -1.66
N MET A 79 -8.96 -6.32 -2.58
CA MET A 79 -10.12 -5.39 -2.50
C MET A 79 -9.77 -3.94 -2.11
N ARG A 80 -8.89 -3.32 -2.89
CA ARG A 80 -8.53 -1.89 -2.78
C ARG A 80 -9.10 -1.00 -3.90
N ILE A 81 -10.19 -1.45 -4.53
CA ILE A 81 -10.93 -0.70 -5.57
C ILE A 81 -12.24 -0.18 -4.99
N ARG A 82 -12.43 1.14 -5.02
CA ARG A 82 -13.61 1.79 -4.44
C ARG A 82 -14.80 1.76 -5.36
N ASN A 83 -14.60 2.11 -6.63
CA ASN A 83 -15.67 2.18 -7.62
C ASN A 83 -15.10 2.07 -9.04
N ILE A 84 -15.83 1.41 -9.94
CA ILE A 84 -15.61 1.40 -11.38
C ILE A 84 -16.93 1.81 -12.04
N ASP A 85 -16.95 2.95 -12.70
CA ASP A 85 -18.09 3.47 -13.46
C ASP A 85 -17.79 3.30 -14.96
N ILE A 86 -18.40 2.28 -15.56
CA ILE A 86 -18.21 1.93 -16.97
C ILE A 86 -18.83 2.99 -17.90
N ALA A 87 -19.97 3.57 -17.52
CA ALA A 87 -20.64 4.58 -18.32
C ALA A 87 -19.79 5.86 -18.42
N LYS A 88 -19.14 6.24 -17.31
CA LYS A 88 -18.22 7.38 -17.26
C LYS A 88 -16.78 7.05 -17.64
N ARG A 89 -16.46 5.77 -17.86
CA ARG A 89 -15.09 5.26 -18.09
C ARG A 89 -14.11 5.72 -17.01
N THR A 90 -14.52 5.66 -15.74
CA THR A 90 -13.69 6.06 -14.60
C THR A 90 -13.56 4.94 -13.58
N ALA A 91 -12.41 4.86 -12.91
CA ALA A 91 -12.17 3.94 -11.81
C ALA A 91 -11.43 4.65 -10.68
N TRP A 92 -11.91 4.47 -9.44
CA TRP A 92 -11.28 4.95 -8.23
C TRP A 92 -10.56 3.81 -7.54
N VAL A 93 -9.24 3.87 -7.56
CA VAL A 93 -8.35 2.80 -7.09
C VAL A 93 -7.42 3.36 -6.01
N GLN A 94 -7.26 2.64 -4.90
CA GLN A 94 -6.32 3.07 -3.87
C GLN A 94 -4.88 2.80 -4.31
N ALA A 95 -3.93 3.65 -3.89
CA ALA A 95 -2.51 3.55 -4.23
C ALA A 95 -1.87 2.21 -3.84
N GLY A 96 -2.46 1.50 -2.86
CA GLY A 96 -1.99 0.21 -2.40
C GLY A 96 -2.57 -1.01 -3.12
N ALA A 97 -3.46 -0.84 -4.11
CA ALA A 97 -3.95 -1.92 -4.97
C ALA A 97 -2.86 -2.37 -5.96
N THR A 98 -2.97 -3.58 -6.50
CA THR A 98 -2.12 -4.05 -7.59
C THR A 98 -2.79 -3.92 -8.96
N ILE A 99 -1.97 -3.92 -10.02
CA ILE A 99 -2.47 -3.85 -11.41
C ILE A 99 -3.37 -5.06 -11.72
N GLY A 100 -3.02 -6.24 -11.19
CA GLY A 100 -3.80 -7.46 -11.35
C GLY A 100 -5.21 -7.34 -10.75
N GLU A 101 -5.34 -6.73 -9.58
CA GLU A 101 -6.65 -6.47 -8.98
C GLU A 101 -7.49 -5.53 -9.85
N LEU A 102 -6.87 -4.49 -10.41
CA LEU A 102 -7.54 -3.55 -11.32
C LEU A 102 -8.07 -4.26 -12.56
N TYR A 103 -7.24 -5.06 -13.22
CA TYR A 103 -7.65 -5.83 -14.40
C TYR A 103 -8.76 -6.82 -14.08
N TYR A 104 -8.65 -7.55 -12.97
CA TYR A 104 -9.66 -8.51 -12.55
C TYR A 104 -11.03 -7.84 -12.34
N ARG A 105 -11.07 -6.74 -11.57
CA ARG A 105 -12.34 -6.03 -11.30
C ARG A 105 -12.92 -5.33 -12.51
N LEU A 106 -12.09 -4.85 -13.43
CA LEU A 106 -12.56 -4.25 -14.68
C LEU A 106 -13.19 -5.31 -15.58
N ALA A 107 -12.54 -6.46 -15.72
CA ALA A 107 -13.05 -7.59 -16.50
C ALA A 107 -14.37 -8.14 -15.91
N GLU A 108 -14.51 -8.22 -14.59
CA GLU A 108 -15.78 -8.58 -13.94
C GLU A 108 -16.93 -7.62 -14.31
N LYS A 109 -16.65 -6.33 -14.52
CA LYS A 109 -17.66 -5.33 -14.87
C LYS A 109 -17.93 -5.24 -16.37
N SER A 110 -16.94 -5.50 -17.21
CA SER A 110 -17.08 -5.36 -18.66
C SER A 110 -16.02 -6.14 -19.42
N ASN A 111 -16.44 -6.90 -20.42
CA ASN A 111 -15.55 -7.65 -21.31
C ASN A 111 -14.96 -6.81 -22.47
N VAL A 112 -15.29 -5.52 -22.55
CA VAL A 112 -14.87 -4.65 -23.66
C VAL A 112 -14.07 -3.42 -23.21
N HIS A 113 -13.86 -3.25 -21.91
CA HIS A 113 -13.07 -2.15 -21.35
C HIS A 113 -11.75 -2.69 -20.82
N ALA A 114 -10.69 -1.91 -21.05
CA ALA A 114 -9.34 -2.19 -20.56
C ALA A 114 -8.75 -0.93 -19.94
N PHE A 115 -7.71 -1.10 -19.13
CA PHE A 115 -6.90 -0.02 -18.60
C PHE A 115 -5.44 -0.22 -19.07
N PRO A 116 -4.81 0.75 -19.75
CA PRO A 116 -3.45 0.61 -20.21
C PRO A 116 -2.48 0.83 -19.05
N ALA A 117 -2.03 -0.24 -18.42
CA ALA A 117 -0.95 -0.24 -17.44
C ALA A 117 0.04 -1.39 -17.74
N GLY A 118 1.05 -1.55 -16.89
CA GLY A 118 2.04 -2.60 -17.01
C GLY A 118 1.46 -4.02 -17.03
N VAL A 119 2.26 -4.95 -17.54
CA VAL A 119 1.91 -6.40 -17.60
C VAL A 119 2.10 -7.11 -16.26
N CYS A 120 2.92 -6.55 -15.37
CA CYS A 120 3.25 -7.17 -14.09
C CYS A 120 2.10 -6.95 -13.08
N VAL A 121 1.24 -7.95 -12.94
CA VAL A 121 0.02 -7.94 -12.10
C VAL A 121 0.27 -7.64 -10.62
N ASP A 122 1.49 -7.90 -10.15
CA ASP A 122 1.90 -7.76 -8.77
C ASP A 122 2.41 -6.35 -8.39
N LEU A 123 2.59 -5.47 -9.38
CA LEU A 123 3.03 -4.10 -9.16
C LEU A 123 1.92 -3.29 -8.49
N GLY A 124 2.29 -2.50 -7.49
CA GLY A 124 1.39 -1.57 -6.83
C GLY A 124 1.10 -0.34 -7.69
N ASN A 125 -0.18 0.03 -7.80
CA ASN A 125 -0.65 1.13 -8.63
C ASN A 125 -0.04 2.47 -8.27
N GLY A 126 0.14 2.76 -6.97
CA GLY A 126 0.67 4.04 -6.50
C GLY A 126 2.04 4.37 -7.12
N GLY A 127 3.01 3.47 -6.95
CA GLY A 127 4.34 3.61 -7.52
C GLY A 127 4.33 3.52 -9.04
N HIS A 128 3.60 2.57 -9.61
CA HIS A 128 3.55 2.36 -11.07
C HIS A 128 3.01 3.61 -11.79
N PHE A 129 1.83 4.09 -11.40
CA PHE A 129 1.18 5.24 -12.05
C PHE A 129 1.96 6.54 -11.82
N SER A 130 2.52 6.74 -10.63
CA SER A 130 3.33 7.94 -10.34
C SER A 130 4.65 7.98 -11.12
N GLY A 131 5.18 6.82 -11.49
CA GLY A 131 6.39 6.69 -12.31
C GLY A 131 6.12 6.75 -13.82
N GLY A 132 4.86 6.93 -14.24
CA GLY A 132 4.45 6.95 -15.64
C GLY A 132 4.18 5.57 -16.25
N GLY A 133 4.04 4.52 -15.41
CA GLY A 133 3.64 3.18 -15.83
C GLY A 133 2.13 3.07 -15.97
#